data_AF-A0A6G1R2I2-F1
#
_entry.id   AF-A0A6G1R2I2-F1
#
_cell.length_a   1.000
_cell.length_b   1.000
_cell.length_c   1.000
_cell.angle_alpha   90.00
_cell.angle_beta   90.00
_cell.angle_gamma   90.00
#
_symmetry.space_group_name_H-M   'P 1'
#
loop_
_entity.id
_entity.type
_entity.pdbx_description
1 polymer ?
#
loop_
_entity_poly.entity_id
_entity_poly.type
_entity_poly.pdbx_seq_one_letter_code
_entity_poly.pdbx_strand_id
1 'polypeptide(L)'
;SELSSHHHNLLWLVQLVPSWTVRGREVRRRLSLVIISKLLDTKHVEIPDDGDKQMSLLHRFLVFMKPSNLLRRMREGLGQQPADGDHLDAELEQEAYYLIYILLHLVSEASFFETVNSNQRQHLLKLCGALDKHIKCDIREDARLFYRSKVKDLVARIYGKWQDLIQSTRPTQGKLHDFWEPN
;
A
#
# COMPACT_ATOMS: atom_id res chain seq x y z
N SER A 1 -9.79 -18.69 10.83
CA SER A 1 -9.32 -17.86 11.95
C SER A 1 -9.59 -16.40 11.65
N GLU A 2 -10.54 -15.78 12.35
CA GLU A 2 -10.88 -14.37 12.14
C GLU A 2 -9.88 -13.50 12.90
N LEU A 3 -8.93 -12.89 12.18
CA LEU A 3 -8.15 -11.79 12.73
C LEU A 3 -9.09 -10.66 13.21
N SER A 4 -8.64 -9.73 14.06
CA SER A 4 -9.45 -8.56 14.48
C SER A 4 -10.08 -7.82 13.28
N SER A 5 -11.24 -7.18 13.45
CA SER A 5 -11.89 -6.33 12.44
C SER A 5 -11.36 -4.89 12.47
N HIS A 6 -10.73 -4.46 13.57
CA HIS A 6 -10.20 -3.10 13.67
C HIS A 6 -8.84 -2.97 12.99
N HIS A 7 -8.79 -2.11 11.97
CA HIS A 7 -7.61 -1.89 11.12
C HIS A 7 -6.35 -1.52 11.91
N HIS A 8 -6.48 -0.77 13.01
CA HIS A 8 -5.39 -0.41 13.91
C HIS A 8 -4.69 -1.63 14.53
N ASN A 9 -5.48 -2.57 15.06
CA ASN A 9 -4.95 -3.78 15.71
C ASN A 9 -4.19 -4.65 14.72
N LEU A 10 -4.66 -4.70 13.47
CA LEU A 10 -4.03 -5.50 12.42
C LEU A 10 -2.66 -4.94 12.02
N LEU A 11 -2.53 -3.61 11.87
CA LEU A 11 -1.21 -3.01 11.65
C LEU A 11 -0.27 -3.27 12.83
N TRP A 12 -0.78 -3.19 14.05
CA TRP A 12 0.02 -3.44 15.24
C TRP A 12 0.55 -4.88 15.29
N LEU A 13 -0.25 -5.87 14.86
CA LEU A 13 0.22 -7.26 14.73
C LEU A 13 1.42 -7.40 13.79
N VAL A 14 1.45 -6.66 12.68
CA VAL A 14 2.63 -6.64 11.79
C VAL A 14 3.84 -6.04 12.51
N GLN A 15 3.63 -4.94 13.24
CA GLN A 15 4.69 -4.22 13.94
C GLN A 15 5.29 -5.02 15.11
N LEU A 16 4.53 -5.94 15.71
CA LEU A 16 5.03 -6.86 16.74
C LEU A 16 6.01 -7.91 16.22
N VAL A 17 5.90 -8.29 14.94
CA VAL A 17 6.83 -9.24 14.34
C VAL A 17 8.22 -8.59 14.27
N PRO A 18 9.32 -9.25 14.65
CA PRO A 18 10.66 -8.68 14.52
C PRO A 18 11.04 -8.28 13.08
N SER A 19 11.65 -7.12 12.87
CA SER A 19 12.18 -6.72 11.54
C SER A 19 13.69 -6.95 11.38
N TRP A 20 14.42 -7.24 12.47
CA TRP A 20 15.87 -7.45 12.42
C TRP A 20 16.27 -8.83 11.88
N THR A 21 15.35 -9.80 11.85
CA THR A 21 15.60 -11.14 11.28
C THR A 21 15.02 -11.27 9.88
N VAL A 22 15.69 -12.05 9.01
CA VAL A 22 15.22 -12.35 7.65
C VAL A 22 13.80 -12.93 7.67
N ARG A 23 13.57 -13.94 8.50
CA ARG A 23 12.26 -14.58 8.65
C ARG A 23 11.20 -13.60 9.17
N GLY A 24 11.55 -12.75 10.13
CA GLY A 24 10.62 -11.74 10.65
C GLY A 24 10.20 -10.73 9.58
N ARG A 25 11.12 -10.27 8.72
CA ARG A 25 10.79 -9.42 7.55
C ARG A 25 9.91 -10.13 6.53
N GLU A 26 10.17 -11.41 6.28
CA GLU A 26 9.31 -12.21 5.40
C GLU A 26 7.89 -12.36 5.97
N VAL A 27 7.77 -12.66 7.26
CA VAL A 27 6.48 -12.74 7.94
C VAL A 27 5.75 -11.39 7.89
N ARG A 28 6.42 -10.27 8.17
CA ARG A 28 5.84 -8.93 8.04
C ARG A 28 5.27 -8.68 6.65
N ARG A 29 6.05 -8.96 5.60
CA ARG A 29 5.61 -8.77 4.21
C ARG A 29 4.35 -9.57 3.90
N ARG A 30 4.38 -10.88 4.16
CA ARG A 30 3.28 -11.78 3.85
C ARG A 30 2.04 -11.45 4.68
N LEU A 31 2.22 -11.20 5.98
CA LEU A 31 1.14 -10.80 6.89
C LEU A 31 0.49 -9.49 6.44
N SER A 32 1.29 -8.50 6.02
CA SER A 32 0.76 -7.27 5.45
C SER A 32 -0.12 -7.52 4.22
N LEU A 33 0.29 -8.41 3.31
CA LEU A 33 -0.55 -8.77 2.14
C LEU A 33 -1.86 -9.45 2.54
N VAL A 34 -1.82 -10.37 3.53
CA VAL A 34 -3.03 -11.00 4.08
C VAL A 34 -3.98 -9.95 4.67
N ILE A 35 -3.44 -9.03 5.46
CA ILE A 35 -4.24 -7.97 6.10
C ILE A 35 -4.81 -7.04 5.04
N ILE A 36 -4.01 -6.56 4.08
CA ILE A 36 -4.50 -5.72 2.98
C ILE A 36 -5.65 -6.41 2.25
N SER A 37 -5.48 -7.69 1.87
CA SER A 37 -6.54 -8.47 1.22
C SER A 37 -7.82 -8.51 2.05
N LYS A 38 -7.68 -8.69 3.37
CA LYS A 38 -8.81 -8.71 4.30
C LYS A 38 -9.50 -7.35 4.38
N LEU A 39 -8.74 -6.26 4.52
CA LEU A 39 -9.28 -4.90 4.68
C LEU A 39 -9.94 -4.38 3.41
N LEU A 40 -9.42 -4.78 2.26
CA LEU A 40 -10.03 -4.50 0.97
C LEU A 40 -11.14 -5.49 0.61
N ASP A 41 -11.43 -6.47 1.48
CA ASP A 41 -12.42 -7.54 1.27
C ASP A 41 -12.31 -8.15 -0.14
N THR A 42 -11.06 -8.36 -0.57
CA THR A 42 -10.79 -9.09 -1.80
C THR A 42 -10.93 -10.57 -1.47
N LYS A 43 -12.07 -11.16 -1.83
CA LYS A 43 -12.38 -12.57 -1.57
C LYS A 43 -11.25 -13.48 -2.08
N HIS A 44 -10.77 -14.37 -1.21
CA HIS A 44 -9.86 -15.49 -1.52
C HIS A 44 -8.63 -15.13 -2.38
N VAL A 45 -7.87 -14.11 -1.98
CA VAL A 45 -6.55 -13.88 -2.58
C VAL A 45 -5.54 -14.80 -1.88
N GLU A 46 -5.04 -15.79 -2.61
CA GLU A 46 -3.90 -16.58 -2.19
C GLU A 46 -2.63 -15.71 -2.20
N ILE A 47 -1.90 -15.67 -1.09
CA ILE A 47 -0.67 -14.88 -0.99
C ILE A 47 0.49 -15.71 -1.56
N PRO A 48 1.12 -15.28 -2.67
CA PRO A 48 2.20 -16.04 -3.29
C PRO A 48 3.42 -16.14 -2.39
N ASP A 49 4.17 -17.23 -2.47
CA ASP A 49 5.49 -17.34 -1.83
C ASP A 49 6.57 -16.51 -2.54
N ASP A 50 6.40 -16.29 -3.84
CA ASP A 50 7.34 -15.60 -4.71
C ASP A 50 7.24 -14.07 -4.59
N GLY A 51 8.40 -13.41 -4.47
CA GLY A 51 8.50 -11.96 -4.27
C GLY A 51 7.95 -11.14 -5.44
N ASP A 52 8.19 -11.56 -6.68
CA ASP A 52 7.73 -10.82 -7.86
C ASP A 52 6.19 -10.89 -7.99
N LYS A 53 5.62 -12.07 -7.71
CA LYS A 53 4.17 -12.26 -7.61
C LYS A 53 3.56 -11.46 -6.45
N GLN A 54 4.22 -11.38 -5.30
CA GLN A 54 3.79 -10.54 -4.18
C GLN A 54 3.75 -9.05 -4.57
N MET A 55 4.77 -8.54 -5.27
CA MET A 55 4.79 -7.16 -5.73
C MET A 55 3.73 -6.86 -6.80
N SER A 56 3.48 -7.82 -7.69
CA SER A 56 2.40 -7.75 -8.67
C SER A 56 1.03 -7.68 -7.99
N LEU A 57 0.83 -8.46 -6.92
CA LEU A 57 -0.37 -8.41 -6.12
C LEU A 57 -0.52 -7.06 -5.40
N LEU A 58 0.57 -6.52 -4.87
CA LEU A 58 0.59 -5.21 -4.20
C LEU A 58 0.17 -4.08 -5.14
N HIS A 59 0.61 -4.12 -6.41
CA HIS A 59 0.16 -3.18 -7.43
C HIS A 59 -1.36 -3.23 -7.62
N ARG A 60 -1.93 -4.43 -7.70
CA ARG A 60 -3.39 -4.61 -7.78
C ARG A 60 -4.10 -4.04 -6.55
N PHE A 61 -3.55 -4.21 -5.34
CA PHE A 61 -4.11 -3.60 -4.13
C PHE A 61 -4.12 -2.07 -4.17
N LEU A 62 -3.04 -1.42 -4.64
CA LEU A 62 -3.00 0.05 -4.76
C LEU A 62 -4.12 0.60 -5.65
N VAL A 63 -4.55 -0.11 -6.68
CA VAL A 63 -5.69 0.29 -7.53
C VAL A 63 -6.99 0.30 -6.73
N PHE A 64 -7.19 -0.68 -5.85
CA PHE A 64 -8.37 -0.77 -4.98
C PHE A 64 -8.34 0.23 -3.82
N MET A 65 -7.16 0.69 -3.42
CA MET A 65 -6.96 1.67 -2.35
C MET A 65 -7.32 3.11 -2.74
N LYS A 66 -7.73 3.35 -3.99
CA LYS A 66 -8.11 4.67 -4.48
C LYS A 66 -9.14 5.33 -3.53
N PRO A 67 -8.86 6.52 -2.96
CA PRO A 67 -9.72 7.17 -1.97
C PRO A 67 -11.20 7.25 -2.37
N SER A 68 -11.49 7.73 -3.57
CA SER A 68 -12.85 7.84 -4.12
C SER A 68 -13.55 6.48 -4.27
N ASN A 69 -12.81 5.41 -4.58
CA ASN A 69 -13.39 4.08 -4.65
C ASN A 69 -13.77 3.55 -3.27
N LEU A 70 -12.91 3.75 -2.26
CA LEU A 70 -13.17 3.32 -0.89
C LEU A 70 -14.31 4.11 -0.27
N LEU A 71 -14.35 5.43 -0.45
CA LEU A 71 -15.45 6.29 0.01
C LEU A 71 -16.78 5.85 -0.58
N ARG A 72 -16.83 5.64 -1.90
CA ARG A 72 -18.03 5.15 -2.59
C ARG A 72 -18.48 3.81 -2.00
N ARG A 73 -17.56 2.87 -1.82
CA ARG A 73 -17.87 1.54 -1.28
C ARG A 73 -18.39 1.61 0.15
N MET A 74 -17.80 2.44 1.01
CA MET A 74 -18.25 2.63 2.38
C MET A 74 -19.68 3.21 2.39
N ARG A 75 -19.94 4.23 1.57
CA ARG A 75 -21.27 4.83 1.41
C ARG A 75 -22.32 3.82 0.94
N GLU A 76 -21.98 2.96 -0.01
CA GLU A 76 -22.87 1.87 -0.47
C GLU A 76 -23.19 0.87 0.65
N GLY A 77 -22.25 0.62 1.57
CA GLY A 77 -22.43 -0.29 2.71
C GLY A 77 -23.34 0.21 3.83
N LEU A 78 -23.52 1.52 3.98
CA LEU A 78 -24.41 2.11 5.01
C LEU A 78 -25.89 2.16 4.60
N GLY A 79 -26.23 1.84 3.35
CA GLY A 79 -27.59 2.01 2.83
C GLY A 79 -28.01 3.48 2.69
N GLN A 80 -29.11 3.74 1.99
CA GLN A 80 -29.65 5.09 1.80
C GLN A 80 -30.31 5.58 3.10
N GLN A 81 -29.56 6.13 4.06
CA GLN A 81 -30.12 6.84 5.21
C GLN A 81 -30.06 8.36 5.00
N PRO A 82 -31.19 9.09 5.04
CA PRO A 82 -31.19 10.55 5.05
C PRO A 82 -31.63 11.08 6.42
N ALA A 83 -30.79 11.90 7.06
CA ALA A 83 -31.24 12.97 7.98
C ALA A 83 -30.13 13.97 8.34
N ASP A 84 -28.86 13.55 8.42
CA ASP A 84 -27.74 14.40 8.87
C ASP A 84 -26.52 14.31 7.93
N GLY A 85 -26.74 14.73 6.68
CA GLY A 85 -25.88 14.38 5.53
C GLY A 85 -24.45 14.92 5.57
N ASP A 86 -24.20 16.09 6.15
CA ASP A 86 -22.87 16.71 6.16
C ASP A 86 -21.97 16.15 7.27
N HIS A 87 -22.52 15.90 8.46
CA HIS A 87 -21.74 15.36 9.57
C HIS A 87 -21.35 13.90 9.32
N LEU A 88 -22.30 13.09 8.83
CA LEU A 88 -22.07 11.70 8.46
C LEU A 88 -21.04 11.59 7.32
N ASP A 89 -21.04 12.49 6.34
CA ASP A 89 -20.07 12.44 5.24
C ASP A 89 -18.65 12.77 5.72
N ALA A 90 -18.50 13.72 6.64
CA ALA A 90 -17.21 14.05 7.23
C ALA A 90 -16.63 12.88 8.05
N GLU A 91 -17.47 12.16 8.81
CA GLU A 91 -17.06 10.99 9.59
C GLU A 91 -16.65 9.82 8.69
N LEU A 92 -17.44 9.53 7.67
CA LEU A 92 -17.12 8.49 6.69
C LEU A 92 -15.84 8.80 5.94
N GLU A 93 -15.64 10.07 5.61
CA GLU A 93 -14.42 10.49 4.97
C GLU A 93 -13.21 10.30 5.88
N GLN A 94 -13.31 10.71 7.15
CA GLN A 94 -12.27 10.49 8.13
C GLN A 94 -11.93 9.00 8.27
N GLU A 95 -12.93 8.13 8.34
CA GLU A 95 -12.74 6.68 8.45
C GLU A 95 -12.06 6.09 7.20
N ALA A 96 -12.48 6.50 6.00
CA ALA A 96 -11.88 6.05 4.75
C ALA A 96 -10.41 6.46 4.65
N TYR A 97 -10.07 7.71 4.97
CA TYR A 97 -8.68 8.17 4.93
C TYR A 97 -7.83 7.55 6.03
N TYR A 98 -8.42 7.24 7.20
CA TYR A 98 -7.73 6.48 8.22
C TYR A 98 -7.42 5.04 7.75
N LEU A 99 -8.38 4.37 7.10
CA LEU A 99 -8.16 3.06 6.49
C LEU A 99 -7.04 3.13 5.43
N ILE A 100 -7.04 4.14 4.55
CA ILE A 100 -5.99 4.33 3.54
C ILE A 100 -4.62 4.52 4.21
N TYR A 101 -4.56 5.31 5.28
CA TYR A 101 -3.34 5.50 6.05
C TYR A 101 -2.79 4.17 6.59
N ILE A 102 -3.65 3.32 7.16
CA ILE A 102 -3.27 1.98 7.63
C ILE A 102 -2.81 1.09 6.45
N LEU A 103 -3.57 1.06 5.36
CA LEU A 103 -3.25 0.27 4.17
C LEU A 103 -1.89 0.67 3.57
N LEU A 104 -1.56 1.97 3.54
CA LEU A 104 -0.27 2.45 3.05
C LEU A 104 0.91 2.02 3.94
N HIS A 105 0.73 1.97 5.25
CA HIS A 105 1.75 1.37 6.14
C HIS A 105 1.97 -0.10 5.82
N LEU A 106 0.89 -0.86 5.64
CA LEU A 106 0.98 -2.26 5.25
C LEU A 106 1.63 -2.43 3.87
N VAL A 107 1.36 -1.54 2.91
CA VAL A 107 2.01 -1.50 1.59
C VAL A 107 3.51 -1.24 1.73
N SER A 108 3.90 -0.32 2.62
CA SER A 108 5.32 -0.06 2.91
C SER A 108 6.02 -1.29 3.50
N GLU A 109 5.36 -2.04 4.38
CA GLU A 109 5.92 -3.27 4.95
C GLU A 109 5.96 -4.41 3.91
N ALA A 110 4.90 -4.56 3.09
CA ALA A 110 4.79 -5.59 2.05
C ALA A 110 5.82 -5.43 0.92
N SER A 111 6.24 -4.19 0.65
CA SER A 111 7.25 -3.86 -0.36
C SER A 111 8.68 -3.77 0.19
N PHE A 112 8.92 -4.14 1.45
CA PHE A 112 10.25 -4.05 2.05
C PHE A 112 11.16 -5.21 1.60
N PHE A 113 12.15 -4.91 0.78
CA PHE A 113 13.23 -5.83 0.41
C PHE A 113 14.58 -5.19 0.74
N GLU A 114 15.52 -5.96 1.33
CA GLU A 114 16.87 -5.44 1.65
C GLU A 114 17.68 -5.16 0.39
N THR A 115 17.50 -5.99 -0.62
CA THR A 115 18.06 -5.81 -1.96
C THR A 115 16.97 -6.15 -2.96
N VAL A 116 16.95 -5.45 -4.09
CA VAL A 116 16.01 -5.73 -5.17
C VAL A 116 16.76 -6.17 -6.42
N ASN A 117 16.21 -7.15 -7.13
CA ASN A 117 16.72 -7.56 -8.44
C ASN A 117 16.11 -6.71 -9.57
N SER A 118 16.49 -6.96 -10.83
CA SER A 118 15.98 -6.20 -11.97
C SER A 118 14.44 -6.30 -12.13
N ASN A 119 13.85 -7.48 -11.93
CA ASN A 119 12.40 -7.65 -11.99
C ASN A 119 11.69 -6.85 -10.89
N GLN A 120 12.18 -6.95 -9.66
CA GLN A 120 11.65 -6.23 -8.50
C GLN A 120 11.77 -4.71 -8.69
N ARG A 121 12.86 -4.23 -9.29
CA ARG A 121 13.00 -2.82 -9.68
C ARG A 121 11.90 -2.38 -10.66
N GLN A 122 11.58 -3.19 -11.67
CA GLN A 122 10.46 -2.91 -12.57
C GLN A 122 9.11 -2.91 -11.84
N HIS A 123 8.92 -3.79 -10.87
CA HIS A 123 7.74 -3.77 -10.02
C HIS A 123 7.67 -2.51 -9.15
N LEU A 124 8.77 -2.05 -8.55
CA LEU A 124 8.80 -0.79 -7.78
C LEU A 124 8.43 0.41 -8.66
N LEU A 125 8.91 0.48 -9.90
CA LEU A 125 8.53 1.54 -10.83
C LEU A 125 7.01 1.55 -11.10
N LYS A 126 6.41 0.37 -11.30
CA LYS A 126 4.95 0.23 -11.44
C LYS A 126 4.22 0.66 -10.17
N LEU A 127 4.74 0.29 -9.00
CA LEU A 127 4.17 0.69 -7.71
C LEU A 127 4.23 2.21 -7.50
N CYS A 128 5.34 2.87 -7.84
CA CYS A 128 5.44 4.33 -7.83
C CYS A 128 4.36 4.98 -8.70
N GLY A 129 4.23 4.53 -9.96
CA GLY A 129 3.21 5.04 -10.87
C GLY A 129 1.78 4.80 -10.36
N ALA A 130 1.51 3.65 -9.76
CA ALA A 130 0.21 3.35 -9.16
C ALA A 130 -0.07 4.22 -7.93
N LEU A 131 0.93 4.47 -7.08
CA LEU A 131 0.80 5.30 -5.89
C LEU A 131 0.45 6.75 -6.27
N ASP A 132 1.12 7.31 -7.28
CA ASP A 132 0.80 8.64 -7.79
C ASP A 132 -0.60 8.67 -8.42
N LYS A 133 -0.87 7.74 -9.36
CA LYS A 133 -2.11 7.74 -10.15
C LYS A 133 -3.37 7.47 -9.33
N HIS A 134 -3.31 6.51 -8.40
CA HIS A 134 -4.51 6.01 -7.70
C HIS A 134 -4.68 6.61 -6.31
N ILE A 135 -3.61 7.02 -5.65
CA ILE A 135 -3.71 7.60 -4.31
C ILE A 135 -3.51 9.10 -4.40
N LYS A 136 -2.28 9.57 -4.69
CA LYS A 136 -1.91 10.99 -4.61
C LYS A 136 -2.82 11.90 -5.42
N CYS A 137 -3.05 11.59 -6.70
CA CYS A 137 -3.87 12.41 -7.59
C CYS A 137 -5.37 12.42 -7.23
N ASP A 138 -5.83 11.48 -6.41
CA ASP A 138 -7.23 11.37 -6.00
C ASP A 138 -7.53 12.10 -4.68
N ILE A 139 -6.48 12.46 -3.92
CA ILE A 139 -6.63 13.25 -2.70
C ILE A 139 -6.93 14.69 -3.08
N ARG A 140 -8.11 15.17 -2.72
CA ARG A 140 -8.48 16.59 -2.85
C ARG A 140 -7.79 17.41 -1.76
N GLU A 141 -7.29 18.58 -2.12
CA GLU A 141 -6.67 19.49 -1.14
C GLU A 141 -7.76 20.14 -0.27
N ASP A 142 -7.67 19.91 1.04
CA ASP A 142 -8.48 20.60 2.05
C ASP A 142 -7.70 20.63 3.37
N ALA A 143 -7.37 21.83 3.83
CA ALA A 143 -6.56 22.05 5.03
C ALA A 143 -7.28 21.65 6.33
N ARG A 144 -8.61 21.44 6.30
CA ARG A 144 -9.39 21.07 7.49
C ARG A 144 -9.33 19.58 7.80
N LEU A 145 -8.79 18.77 6.89
CA LEU A 145 -8.87 17.32 6.95
C LEU A 145 -7.51 16.68 7.24
N PHE A 146 -7.21 16.53 8.53
CA PHE A 146 -5.95 16.04 9.08
C PHE A 146 -5.42 14.76 8.41
N TYR A 147 -6.29 13.75 8.20
CA TYR A 147 -5.85 12.48 7.64
C TYR A 147 -5.47 12.54 6.16
N ARG A 148 -6.05 13.47 5.36
CA ARG A 148 -5.62 13.68 3.98
C ARG A 148 -4.16 14.10 3.90
N SER A 149 -3.76 15.03 4.78
CA SER A 149 -2.36 15.46 4.91
C SER A 149 -1.45 14.32 5.37
N LYS A 150 -1.87 13.54 6.37
CA LYS A 150 -1.09 12.35 6.82
C LYS A 150 -0.90 11.31 5.72
N VAL A 151 -1.93 11.06 4.92
CA VAL A 151 -1.85 10.16 3.77
C VAL A 151 -0.89 10.72 2.71
N LYS A 152 -0.98 12.01 2.38
CA LYS A 152 -0.09 12.67 1.40
C LYS A 152 1.39 12.60 1.84
N ASP A 153 1.66 12.87 3.11
CA ASP A 153 3.01 12.77 3.69
C ASP A 153 3.53 11.32 3.63
N LEU A 154 2.68 10.35 3.97
CA LEU A 154 3.04 8.93 3.95
C LEU A 154 3.31 8.45 2.52
N VAL A 155 2.48 8.87 1.55
CA VAL A 155 2.69 8.62 0.12
C VAL A 155 4.06 9.15 -0.33
N ALA A 156 4.40 10.39 0.03
CA ALA A 156 5.70 10.97 -0.32
C ALA A 156 6.87 10.18 0.28
N ARG A 157 6.76 9.73 1.53
CA ARG A 157 7.78 8.91 2.20
C ARG A 157 7.94 7.53 1.55
N ILE A 158 6.84 6.86 1.21
CA ILE A 158 6.87 5.55 0.54
C ILE A 158 7.49 5.70 -0.85
N TYR A 159 7.06 6.72 -1.60
CA TYR A 159 7.62 7.02 -2.92
C TYR A 159 9.13 7.25 -2.84
N GLY A 160 9.61 8.09 -1.92
CA GLY A 160 11.04 8.35 -1.71
C GLY A 160 11.81 7.07 -1.42
N LYS A 161 11.34 6.26 -0.46
CA LYS A 161 11.97 4.96 -0.14
C LYS A 161 12.07 4.02 -1.34
N TRP A 162 11.03 3.93 -2.17
CA TRP A 162 11.07 3.11 -3.38
C TRP A 162 12.04 3.67 -4.43
N GLN A 163 12.10 4.99 -4.59
CA GLN A 163 13.09 5.63 -5.48
C GLN A 163 14.53 5.36 -5.01
N ASP A 164 14.80 5.44 -3.71
CA ASP A 164 16.11 5.14 -3.13
C ASP A 164 16.51 3.67 -3.39
N LEU A 165 15.56 2.73 -3.26
CA LEU A 165 15.78 1.31 -3.59
C LEU A 165 16.05 1.09 -5.09
N ILE A 166 15.27 1.74 -5.96
CA ILE A 166 15.46 1.68 -7.42
C ILE A 166 16.85 2.18 -7.82
N GLN A 167 17.33 3.27 -7.20
CA GLN A 167 18.62 3.89 -7.50
C GLN A 167 19.82 3.13 -6.91
N SER A 168 19.63 2.47 -5.75
CA SER A 168 20.69 1.67 -5.11
C SER A 168 20.85 0.27 -5.71
N THR A 169 19.95 -0.15 -6.60
CA THR A 169 20.04 -1.42 -7.32
C THR A 169 21.20 -1.36 -8.32
N ARG A 170 22.26 -2.13 -8.08
CA ARG A 170 23.36 -2.25 -9.06
C ARG A 170 22.84 -2.92 -10.34
N PRO A 171 23.26 -2.47 -11.53
CA PRO A 171 22.99 -3.21 -12.76
C PRO A 171 23.57 -4.64 -12.65
N THR A 172 22.87 -5.62 -13.21
CA THR A 172 23.26 -7.02 -13.21
C THR A 172 24.67 -7.16 -13.77
N GLN A 173 25.56 -7.88 -13.08
CA GLN A 173 26.99 -8.00 -13.42
C GLN A 173 27.19 -8.22 -14.93
N GLY A 174 27.96 -7.31 -15.55
CA GLY A 174 28.34 -7.34 -16.96
C GLY A 174 27.85 -6.17 -17.82
N LYS A 175 26.82 -5.42 -17.38
CA LYS A 175 26.39 -4.18 -18.07
C LYS A 175 26.77 -2.95 -17.23
N LEU A 176 27.57 -2.05 -17.82
CA LEU A 176 27.92 -0.74 -17.22
C LEU A 176 26.65 0.14 -17.05
N HIS A 177 25.62 -0.13 -17.87
CA HIS A 177 24.34 0.56 -17.92
C HIS A 177 23.32 -0.33 -18.64
N ASP A 178 22.04 -0.33 -18.22
CA ASP A 178 20.97 -1.19 -18.81
C ASP A 178 20.77 -0.97 -20.32
N PHE A 179 21.22 0.18 -20.84
CA PHE A 179 21.02 0.61 -22.23
C PHE A 179 22.21 0.30 -23.16
N TRP A 180 23.21 -0.46 -22.72
CA TRP A 180 24.38 -0.78 -23.54
C TRP A 180 24.41 -2.25 -23.93
N GLU A 181 24.54 -2.50 -25.24
CA GLU A 181 24.86 -3.80 -25.84
C GLU A 181 26.09 -3.61 -26.73
N PRO A 182 27.15 -4.44 -26.61
CA PRO A 182 28.25 -4.40 -27.56
C PRO A 182 27.79 -4.98 -28.90
N ASN A 183 28.11 -4.25 -29.98
CA ASN A 183 28.00 -4.75 -31.36
C ASN A 183 28.96 -5.90 -31.62
#